data_AF-A0A6L8DJX0-F1
#
_entry.id   AF-A0A6L8DJX0-F1
#
_cell.length_a   1.000
_cell.length_b   1.000
_cell.length_c   1.000
_cell.angle_alpha   90.00
_cell.angle_beta   90.00
_cell.angle_gamma   90.00
#
_symmetry.space_group_name_H-M   'P 1'
#
loop_
_entity.id
_entity.type
_entity.pdbx_description
1 polymer ?
#
loop_
_entity_poly.entity_id
_entity_poly.type
_entity_poly.pdbx_seq_one_letter_code
_entity_poly.pdbx_strand_id
1 'polypeptide(L)'
;MARSIIYGIVLLVIVCSCAYFPSTTKNTPRNTDPWRELWECYEHFGSRKLGTLTVNHRDSTGTVYFAGIVANTKFSIQGIERRWDWDWGADGRSNSAIVVSPDGSGRYYNFRASTDGTAKPSELFQCSFR
;
A
#
# COMPACT_ATOMS: atom_id res chain seq x y z
N MET A 1 -44.01 62.79 -43.09
CA MET A 1 -43.82 62.42 -41.68
C MET A 1 -43.20 61.04 -41.66
N ALA A 2 -41.87 60.96 -41.51
CA ALA A 2 -41.13 59.69 -41.48
C ALA A 2 -40.59 59.50 -40.06
N ARG A 3 -40.82 58.33 -39.46
CA ARG A 3 -40.20 57.95 -38.19
C ARG A 3 -39.51 56.61 -38.34
N SER A 4 -38.22 56.65 -38.08
CA SER A 4 -37.20 55.61 -38.26
C SER A 4 -37.43 54.38 -37.41
N ILE A 5 -37.11 53.22 -38.00
CA ILE A 5 -37.11 51.91 -37.35
C ILE A 5 -35.74 51.74 -36.67
N ILE A 6 -35.75 51.55 -35.35
CA ILE A 6 -34.55 51.33 -34.53
C ILE A 6 -34.22 49.83 -34.60
N TYR A 7 -33.02 49.51 -35.09
CA TYR A 7 -32.45 48.16 -35.08
C TYR A 7 -32.07 47.76 -33.65
N GLY A 8 -32.75 46.76 -33.09
CA GLY A 8 -32.39 46.14 -31.82
C GLY A 8 -31.24 45.14 -32.00
N ILE A 9 -30.06 45.47 -31.51
CA ILE A 9 -28.91 44.57 -31.41
C ILE A 9 -29.17 43.62 -30.23
N VAL A 10 -29.35 42.33 -30.53
CA VAL A 10 -29.46 41.27 -29.52
C VAL A 10 -28.05 40.88 -29.08
N LEU A 11 -27.67 41.27 -27.88
CA LEU A 11 -26.39 40.92 -27.25
C LEU A 11 -26.50 39.51 -26.66
N LEU A 12 -25.84 38.55 -27.30
CA LEU A 12 -25.83 37.15 -26.88
C LEU A 12 -24.76 36.96 -25.78
N VAL A 13 -25.20 36.83 -24.54
CA VAL A 13 -24.31 36.58 -23.38
C VAL A 13 -23.94 35.10 -23.36
N ILE A 14 -22.70 34.77 -23.73
CA ILE A 14 -22.15 33.41 -23.61
C ILE A 14 -21.77 33.19 -22.15
N VAL A 15 -22.62 32.47 -21.42
CA VAL A 15 -22.33 32.03 -20.05
C VAL A 15 -21.39 30.83 -20.17
N CYS A 16 -20.09 31.08 -19.99
CA CYS A 16 -19.08 30.05 -19.89
C CYS A 16 -19.39 29.16 -18.68
N SER A 17 -19.93 27.98 -18.95
CA SER A 17 -20.22 26.99 -17.92
C SER A 17 -18.88 26.36 -17.53
N CYS A 18 -18.22 26.91 -16.50
CA CYS A 18 -17.16 26.19 -15.81
C CYS A 18 -17.77 24.90 -15.26
N ALA A 19 -17.52 23.78 -15.93
CA ALA A 19 -17.86 22.46 -15.43
C ALA A 19 -17.12 22.27 -14.10
N TYR A 20 -17.84 22.50 -13.00
CA TYR A 20 -17.39 22.18 -11.65
C TYR A 20 -17.38 20.65 -11.56
N PHE A 21 -16.22 20.04 -11.77
CA PHE A 21 -16.02 18.63 -11.45
C PHE A 21 -15.85 18.54 -9.92
N PRO A 22 -16.81 17.99 -9.17
CA PRO A 22 -16.57 17.69 -7.78
C PRO A 22 -15.51 16.58 -7.72
N SER A 23 -14.29 16.94 -7.34
CA SER A 23 -13.25 15.99 -7.00
C SER A 23 -13.77 15.10 -5.87
N THR A 24 -14.18 13.88 -6.21
CA THR A 24 -14.55 12.86 -5.23
C THR A 24 -13.26 12.45 -4.54
N THR A 25 -12.93 13.09 -3.43
CA THR A 25 -11.90 12.60 -2.53
C THR A 25 -12.37 11.25 -2.00
N LYS A 26 -11.86 10.16 -2.57
CA LYS A 26 -11.88 8.87 -1.89
C LYS A 26 -11.16 9.09 -0.56
N ASN A 27 -11.92 9.14 0.53
CA ASN A 27 -11.39 9.10 1.88
C ASN A 27 -10.72 7.73 2.09
N THR A 28 -9.51 7.58 1.58
CA THR A 28 -8.61 6.54 2.07
C THR A 28 -8.26 6.95 3.51
N PRO A 29 -8.48 6.10 4.52
CA PRO A 29 -8.07 6.42 5.88
C PRO A 29 -6.55 6.60 5.88
N ARG A 30 -6.10 7.86 5.85
CA ARG A 30 -4.70 8.22 6.01
C ARG A 30 -4.32 7.77 7.42
N ASN A 31 -3.41 6.80 7.50
CA ASN A 31 -2.86 6.32 8.76
C ASN A 31 -2.40 7.52 9.61
N THR A 32 -3.10 7.79 10.72
CA THR A 32 -2.98 9.03 11.51
C THR A 32 -1.77 9.04 12.44
N ASP A 33 -1.00 7.95 12.50
CA ASP A 33 0.23 7.83 13.27
C ASP A 33 1.43 7.74 12.32
N PRO A 34 2.32 8.77 12.25
CA PRO A 34 3.48 8.76 11.37
C PRO A 34 4.50 7.67 11.73
N TRP A 35 4.38 7.06 12.92
CA TRP A 35 5.23 5.96 13.37
C TRP A 35 4.67 4.59 13.02
N ARG A 36 3.52 4.52 12.34
CA ARG A 36 2.91 3.28 11.91
C ARG A 36 2.80 3.22 10.39
N GLU A 37 3.13 2.06 9.84
CA GLU A 37 2.83 1.75 8.43
C GLU A 37 1.79 0.62 8.37
N LEU A 38 0.94 0.67 7.35
CA LEU A 38 0.02 -0.39 7.00
C LEU A 38 0.21 -0.73 5.52
N TRP A 39 0.44 -2.01 5.25
CA TRP A 39 0.57 -2.55 3.92
C TRP A 39 -0.52 -3.58 3.68
N GLU A 40 -1.18 -3.51 2.53
CA GLU A 40 -2.12 -4.54 2.09
C GLU A 40 -1.50 -5.35 0.97
N CYS A 41 -1.53 -6.67 1.11
CA CYS A 41 -0.88 -7.58 0.17
C CYS A 41 -1.90 -8.48 -0.52
N TYR A 42 -1.70 -8.70 -1.82
CA TYR A 42 -2.57 -9.40 -2.75
C TYR A 42 -1.75 -10.41 -3.55
N GLU A 43 -2.41 -11.42 -4.12
CA GLU A 43 -1.76 -12.34 -5.06
C GLU A 43 -1.05 -11.57 -6.18
N HIS A 44 0.11 -12.06 -6.59
CA HIS A 44 0.95 -11.35 -7.56
C HIS A 44 0.25 -11.09 -8.91
N PHE A 45 -0.60 -12.01 -9.36
CA PHE A 45 -1.40 -11.88 -10.59
C PHE A 45 -2.91 -11.84 -10.34
N GLY A 46 -3.33 -11.59 -9.10
CA GLY A 46 -4.72 -11.70 -8.68
C GLY A 46 -5.23 -10.47 -7.95
N SER A 47 -6.54 -10.47 -7.66
CA SER A 47 -7.19 -9.46 -6.82
C SER A 47 -7.49 -9.99 -5.41
N ARG A 48 -7.13 -11.25 -5.12
CA ARG A 48 -7.36 -11.86 -3.82
C ARG A 48 -6.40 -11.27 -2.80
N LYS A 49 -6.95 -10.66 -1.75
CA LYS A 49 -6.18 -10.17 -0.60
C LYS A 49 -5.59 -11.37 0.14
N LEU A 50 -4.27 -11.39 0.26
CA LEU A 50 -3.54 -12.39 1.03
C LEU A 50 -3.36 -11.98 2.48
N GLY A 51 -3.27 -10.67 2.73
CA GLY A 51 -2.93 -10.22 4.07
C GLY A 51 -2.76 -8.73 4.28
N THR A 52 -2.38 -8.39 5.51
CA THR A 52 -1.93 -7.07 5.91
C THR A 52 -0.65 -7.16 6.72
N LEU A 53 0.28 -6.24 6.49
CA LEU A 53 1.50 -6.09 7.27
C LEU A 53 1.44 -4.75 7.99
N THR A 54 1.76 -4.74 9.28
CA THR A 54 1.86 -3.51 10.05
C THR A 54 3.30 -3.28 10.49
N VAL A 55 3.65 -2.01 10.66
CA VAL A 55 4.93 -1.59 11.23
C VAL A 55 4.65 -0.66 12.39
N ASN A 56 5.44 -0.80 13.44
CA ASN A 56 5.62 0.19 14.49
C ASN A 56 7.10 0.57 14.51
N HIS A 57 7.41 1.75 14.00
CA HIS A 57 8.78 2.25 13.88
C HIS A 57 9.45 2.55 15.22
N ARG A 58 8.67 2.86 16.27
CA ARG A 58 9.23 3.15 17.60
C ARG A 58 9.93 1.94 18.19
N ASP A 59 9.28 0.79 18.03
CA ASP A 59 9.72 -0.45 18.66
C ASP A 59 10.46 -1.37 17.68
N SER A 60 10.56 -0.97 16.40
CA SER A 60 11.04 -1.84 15.32
C SER A 60 10.33 -3.19 15.32
N THR A 61 9.01 -3.14 15.47
CA THR A 61 8.13 -4.31 15.47
C THR A 61 7.09 -4.20 14.37
N GLY A 62 6.40 -5.30 14.13
CA GLY A 62 5.28 -5.33 13.21
C GLY A 62 4.35 -6.50 13.52
N THR A 63 3.27 -6.58 12.76
CA THR A 63 2.39 -7.73 12.76
C THR A 63 2.14 -8.15 11.33
N VAL A 64 2.25 -9.46 11.09
CA VAL A 64 1.91 -10.09 9.82
C VAL A 64 0.57 -10.77 9.99
N TYR A 65 -0.40 -10.43 9.15
CA TYR A 65 -1.65 -11.15 8.95
C TYR A 65 -1.63 -11.67 7.53
N PHE A 66 -1.16 -12.89 7.27
CA PHE A 66 -0.92 -13.37 5.91
C PHE A 66 -1.35 -14.81 5.74
N ALA A 67 -2.23 -15.09 4.76
CA ALA A 67 -2.75 -16.43 4.45
C ALA A 67 -3.31 -17.19 5.68
N GLY A 68 -3.95 -16.47 6.61
CA GLY A 68 -4.52 -17.04 7.85
C GLY A 68 -3.55 -17.14 9.03
N ILE A 69 -2.28 -16.79 8.83
CA ILE A 69 -1.26 -16.72 9.89
C ILE A 69 -1.30 -15.32 10.50
N VAL A 70 -1.27 -15.24 11.84
CA VAL A 70 -1.07 -14.00 12.59
C VAL A 70 0.21 -14.13 13.42
N ALA A 71 1.18 -13.24 13.18
CA ALA A 71 2.46 -13.27 13.88
C ALA A 71 2.93 -11.87 14.25
N ASN A 72 3.43 -11.72 15.49
CA ASN A 72 4.22 -10.56 15.87
C ASN A 72 5.65 -10.73 15.34
N THR A 73 6.19 -9.67 14.78
CA THR A 73 7.45 -9.71 14.03
C THR A 73 8.44 -8.66 14.53
N LYS A 74 9.73 -8.93 14.36
CA LYS A 74 10.72 -7.84 14.33
C LYS A 74 10.70 -7.22 12.94
N PHE A 75 10.61 -5.90 12.90
CA PHE A 75 10.67 -5.13 11.68
C PHE A 75 12.08 -4.56 11.49
N SER A 76 12.58 -4.61 10.26
CA SER A 76 13.83 -3.96 9.88
C SER A 76 13.77 -3.43 8.46
N ILE A 77 14.60 -2.44 8.17
CA ILE A 77 14.84 -1.95 6.82
C ILE A 77 16.23 -2.42 6.41
N GLN A 78 16.32 -3.27 5.39
CA GLN A 78 17.58 -3.80 4.86
C GLN A 78 17.87 -3.09 3.52
N GLY A 79 18.72 -2.06 3.58
CA GLY A 79 18.91 -1.14 2.45
C GLY A 79 17.64 -0.32 2.22
N ILE A 80 16.88 -0.67 1.19
CA ILE A 80 15.58 -0.06 0.85
C ILE A 80 14.41 -1.03 1.02
N GLU A 81 14.69 -2.28 1.37
CA GLU A 81 13.67 -3.31 1.53
C GLU A 81 13.14 -3.31 2.95
N ARG A 82 11.83 -3.49 3.06
CA ARG A 82 11.14 -3.67 4.34
C ARG A 82 11.08 -5.14 4.66
N ARG A 83 11.43 -5.52 5.89
CA ARG A 83 11.49 -6.92 6.29
C ARG A 83 10.80 -7.14 7.64
N TRP A 84 9.98 -8.17 7.69
CA TRP A 84 9.31 -8.67 8.88
C TRP A 84 9.83 -10.08 9.16
N ASP A 85 10.49 -10.28 10.29
CA ASP A 85 11.04 -11.55 10.73
C ASP A 85 10.29 -12.09 11.94
N TRP A 86 9.95 -13.39 11.92
CA TRP A 86 9.32 -14.06 13.06
C TRP A 86 9.73 -15.53 13.13
N ASP A 87 9.13 -16.25 14.09
CA ASP A 87 9.34 -17.69 14.27
C ASP A 87 10.82 -18.02 14.54
N TRP A 88 11.37 -17.48 15.62
CA TRP A 88 12.80 -17.57 15.94
C TRP A 88 13.19 -18.98 16.39
N GLY A 89 14.23 -19.54 15.76
CA GLY A 89 14.88 -20.79 16.16
C GLY A 89 15.72 -20.64 17.42
N ALA A 90 16.13 -21.77 18.01
CA ALA A 90 16.99 -21.80 19.19
C ALA A 90 18.39 -21.20 18.93
N ASP A 91 18.81 -21.14 17.66
CA ASP A 91 20.04 -20.52 17.20
C ASP A 91 19.93 -18.98 17.05
N GLY A 92 18.76 -18.40 17.35
CA GLY A 92 18.50 -16.98 17.26
C GLY A 92 18.24 -16.48 15.83
N ARG A 93 18.09 -17.37 14.85
CA ARG A 93 17.71 -17.01 13.46
C ARG A 93 16.20 -17.05 13.28
N SER A 94 15.66 -16.21 12.40
CA SER A 94 14.25 -16.27 12.04
C SER A 94 14.00 -17.42 11.07
N ASN A 95 12.97 -18.23 11.35
CA ASN A 95 12.55 -19.29 10.44
C ASN A 95 11.58 -18.79 9.37
N SER A 96 11.03 -17.58 9.54
CA SER A 96 10.10 -16.99 8.59
C SER A 96 10.38 -15.51 8.39
N ALA A 97 10.29 -15.07 7.13
CA ALA A 97 10.36 -13.66 6.81
C ALA A 97 9.42 -13.27 5.67
N ILE A 98 8.93 -12.03 5.73
CA ILE A 98 8.34 -11.32 4.58
C ILE A 98 9.28 -10.18 4.24
N VAL A 99 9.59 -10.04 2.96
CA VAL A 99 10.35 -8.91 2.42
C VAL A 99 9.50 -8.21 1.38
N VAL A 100 9.38 -6.89 1.49
CA VAL A 100 8.69 -6.03 0.54
C VAL A 100 9.67 -4.99 -0.01
N SER A 101 9.87 -5.03 -1.32
CA SER A 101 10.68 -4.07 -2.05
C SER A 101 9.91 -2.76 -2.29
N PRO A 102 10.60 -1.64 -2.63
CA PRO A 102 9.96 -0.33 -2.82
C PRO A 102 8.90 -0.27 -3.93
N ASP A 103 8.99 -1.15 -4.92
CA ASP A 103 7.99 -1.30 -5.99
C ASP A 103 6.73 -2.05 -5.53
N GLY A 104 6.68 -2.45 -4.26
CA GLY A 104 5.60 -3.22 -3.66
C GLY A 104 5.70 -4.72 -3.90
N SER A 105 6.71 -5.21 -4.63
CA SER A 105 6.91 -6.65 -4.80
C SER A 105 7.23 -7.29 -3.45
N GLY A 106 6.49 -8.34 -3.10
CA GLY A 106 6.55 -9.02 -1.82
C GLY A 106 6.97 -10.48 -1.97
N ARG A 107 7.77 -10.95 -1.02
CA ARG A 107 8.34 -12.30 -1.00
C ARG A 107 8.20 -12.89 0.39
N TYR A 108 7.68 -14.11 0.49
CA TYR A 108 7.67 -14.88 1.73
C TYR A 108 8.79 -15.92 1.70
N TYR A 109 9.50 -16.06 2.80
CA TYR A 109 10.57 -17.04 2.99
C TYR A 109 10.26 -17.93 4.18
N ASN A 110 10.45 -19.23 3.98
CA ASN A 110 10.49 -20.24 5.03
C ASN A 110 11.91 -20.83 5.10
N PHE A 111 12.61 -20.54 6.18
CA PHE A 111 13.99 -20.97 6.43
C PHE A 111 14.08 -22.25 7.28
N ARG A 112 12.96 -22.89 7.66
CA ARG A 112 12.98 -24.07 8.56
C ARG A 112 13.81 -25.24 8.02
N ALA A 113 13.87 -25.39 6.69
CA ALA A 113 14.67 -26.42 6.03
C ALA A 113 16.05 -25.91 5.58
N SER A 114 16.36 -24.63 5.79
CA SER A 114 17.63 -24.02 5.38
C SER A 114 18.70 -24.27 6.43
N THR A 115 19.82 -24.86 6.01
CA THR A 115 20.98 -25.09 6.88
C THR A 115 22.03 -23.98 6.80
N ASP A 116 21.99 -23.16 5.73
CA ASP A 116 22.95 -22.09 5.46
C ASP A 116 22.35 -20.68 5.62
N GLY A 117 21.06 -20.59 5.96
CA GLY A 117 20.34 -19.32 6.09
C GLY A 117 19.86 -18.75 4.75
N THR A 118 20.04 -19.49 3.64
CA THR A 118 19.50 -19.13 2.33
C THR A 118 18.22 -19.89 2.04
N ALA A 119 17.24 -19.22 1.44
CA ALA A 119 16.03 -19.86 0.95
C ALA A 119 15.53 -19.13 -0.30
N LYS A 120 14.96 -19.89 -1.23
CA LYS A 120 14.14 -19.31 -2.31
C LYS A 120 12.81 -18.82 -1.71
N PRO A 121 12.21 -17.75 -2.25
CA PRO A 121 10.87 -17.36 -1.86
C PRO A 121 9.90 -18.53 -2.04
N SER A 122 9.12 -18.83 -1.01
CA SER A 122 8.06 -19.84 -1.05
C SER A 122 6.78 -19.29 -1.67
N GLU A 123 6.59 -17.97 -1.64
CA GLU A 123 5.42 -17.29 -2.22
C GLU A 123 5.82 -15.89 -2.71
N LEU A 124 5.16 -15.44 -3.79
CA LEU A 124 5.31 -14.10 -4.35
C LEU A 124 3.97 -13.36 -4.32
N PHE A 125 4.00 -12.07 -4.02
CA PHE A 125 2.80 -11.27 -3.88
C PHE A 125 3.07 -9.79 -4.18
N GLN A 126 2.00 -9.01 -4.26
CA GLN A 126 2.09 -7.56 -4.46
C GLN A 126 1.48 -6.84 -3.26
N CYS A 127 2.21 -5.90 -2.69
CA CYS A 127 1.74 -5.06 -1.59
C CYS A 127 1.60 -3.60 -2.00
N SER A 128 0.68 -2.90 -1.35
CA SER A 128 0.52 -1.46 -1.45
C SER A 128 0.47 -0.81 -0.07
N PHE A 129 1.14 0.33 0.05
CA PHE A 129 1.08 1.17 1.24
C PHE A 129 -0.28 1.90 1.31
N ARG A 130 -0.86 1.99 2.51
CA ARG A 130 -2.16 2.61 2.76
C ARG A 130 -2.09 3.94 3.49
#